data_AF-A0A2V7KN68-F1
#
_entry.id   AF-A0A2V7KN68-F1
#
_cell.length_a   1.000
_cell.length_b   1.000
_cell.length_c   1.000
_cell.angle_alpha   90.00
_cell.angle_beta   90.00
_cell.angle_gamma   90.00
#
_symmetry.space_group_name_H-M   'P 1'
#
loop_
_entity.id
_entity.type
_entity.pdbx_description
1 polymer ?
#
loop_
_entity_poly.entity_id
_entity_poly.type
_entity_poly.pdbx_seq_one_letter_code
_entity_poly.pdbx_strand_id
1 'polypeptide(L)'
;MTTPQTPVDEKRVSFEREALVHLDVLYRVALRLTGNPSDADDLVQETMLKAYRAWDQYEKGTNAKAWLLTILRHAFINEYRRRTRHPETVDVDAIEPYAVFSEVQDEDPQGAFFD
;
A
#
# COMPACT_ATOMS: atom_id res chain seq x y z
N MET A 1 24.20 -27.64 -23.12
CA MET A 1 22.82 -28.08 -22.90
C MET A 1 22.04 -26.88 -22.40
N THR A 2 21.14 -26.33 -23.22
CA THR A 2 20.25 -25.24 -22.80
C THR A 2 18.96 -25.88 -22.32
N THR A 3 18.67 -25.78 -21.02
CA THR A 3 17.39 -26.22 -20.46
C THR A 3 16.27 -25.41 -21.12
N PRO A 4 15.17 -26.02 -21.59
CA PRO A 4 14.02 -25.26 -22.07
C PRO A 4 13.47 -24.43 -20.92
N GLN A 5 13.50 -23.11 -21.06
CA GLN A 5 12.92 -22.19 -20.10
C GLN A 5 11.40 -22.21 -20.26
N THR A 6 10.65 -22.33 -19.18
CA THR A 6 9.17 -22.37 -19.25
C THR A 6 8.65 -20.97 -19.59
N PRO A 7 7.52 -20.78 -20.31
CA PRO A 7 7.02 -19.44 -20.66
C PRO A 7 6.85 -18.48 -19.48
N VAL A 8 6.56 -19.02 -18.29
CA VAL A 8 6.48 -18.26 -17.02
C VAL A 8 7.83 -17.64 -16.64
N ASP A 9 8.92 -18.36 -16.83
CA ASP A 9 10.27 -17.91 -16.49
C ASP A 9 10.71 -16.78 -17.43
N GLU A 10 10.38 -16.86 -18.73
CA GLU A 10 10.69 -15.82 -19.70
C GLU A 10 9.93 -14.52 -19.42
N LYS A 11 8.65 -14.64 -19.03
CA LYS A 11 7.82 -13.51 -18.58
C LYS A 11 8.48 -12.82 -17.39
N ARG A 12 8.88 -13.60 -16.37
CA ARG A 12 9.55 -13.08 -15.17
C ARG A 12 10.85 -12.36 -15.50
N VAL A 13 11.75 -13.00 -16.23
CA VAL A 13 13.06 -12.43 -16.57
C VAL A 13 12.91 -11.12 -17.36
N SER A 14 12.00 -11.08 -18.34
CA SER A 14 11.75 -9.85 -19.11
C SER A 14 11.13 -8.73 -18.28
N PHE A 15 10.16 -9.05 -17.42
CA PHE A 15 9.57 -8.08 -16.49
C PHE A 15 10.62 -7.53 -15.52
N GLU A 16 11.41 -8.39 -14.89
CA GLU A 16 12.43 -7.99 -13.93
C GLU A 16 13.44 -7.03 -14.55
N ARG A 17 13.89 -7.33 -15.78
CA ARG A 17 14.89 -6.54 -16.50
C ARG A 17 14.40 -5.15 -16.88
N GLU A 18 13.14 -5.01 -17.30
CA GLU A 18 12.59 -3.73 -17.79
C GLU A 18 11.86 -2.91 -16.72
N ALA A 19 11.18 -3.57 -15.77
CA ALA A 19 10.36 -2.88 -14.79
C ALA A 19 11.12 -2.51 -13.51
N LEU A 20 12.00 -3.39 -12.99
CA LEU A 20 12.64 -3.16 -11.69
C LEU A 20 13.59 -1.96 -11.69
N VAL A 21 14.19 -1.62 -12.83
CA VAL A 21 15.02 -0.41 -13.00
C VAL A 21 14.24 0.89 -12.73
N HIS A 22 12.91 0.82 -12.69
CA HIS A 22 12.03 1.95 -12.42
C HIS A 22 11.47 1.97 -10.99
N LEU A 23 11.79 1.01 -10.13
CA LEU A 23 11.27 0.97 -8.75
C LEU A 23 11.51 2.27 -7.97
N ASP A 24 12.75 2.77 -8.00
CA ASP A 24 13.14 3.97 -7.26
C ASP A 24 12.40 5.24 -7.76
N VAL A 25 12.15 5.35 -9.07
CA VAL A 25 11.34 6.47 -9.59
C VAL A 25 9.86 6.31 -9.27
N LEU A 26 9.33 5.09 -9.27
CA LEU A 26 7.95 4.83 -8.84
C LEU A 26 7.78 5.18 -7.37
N TYR A 27 8.72 4.78 -6.51
CA TYR A 27 8.70 5.11 -5.08
C TYR A 27 8.74 6.62 -4.83
N ARG A 28 9.64 7.36 -5.48
CA ARG A 28 9.67 8.83 -5.35
C ARG A 28 8.36 9.49 -5.78
N VAL A 29 7.71 8.98 -6.84
CA VAL A 29 6.42 9.52 -7.29
C VAL A 29 5.32 9.15 -6.31
N ALA A 30 5.28 7.90 -5.84
CA ALA A 30 4.34 7.44 -4.83
C ALA A 30 4.45 8.29 -3.55
N LEU A 31 5.65 8.52 -3.05
CA LEU A 31 5.90 9.33 -1.86
C LEU A 31 5.39 10.78 -2.01
N ARG A 32 5.51 11.37 -3.21
CA ARG A 32 4.95 12.70 -3.50
C ARG A 32 3.42 12.70 -3.54
N LEU A 33 2.80 11.59 -3.91
CA LEU A 33 1.34 11.46 -4.00
C LEU A 33 0.72 11.17 -2.63
N THR A 34 1.36 10.31 -1.83
CA THR A 34 0.83 9.84 -0.54
C THR A 34 1.25 10.70 0.63
N GLY A 35 2.44 11.32 0.57
CA GLY A 35 3.04 12.06 1.70
C GLY A 35 3.47 11.17 2.87
N ASN A 36 3.25 9.86 2.79
CA ASN A 36 3.56 8.88 3.83
C ASN A 36 4.39 7.71 3.22
N PRO A 37 5.53 7.33 3.83
CA PRO A 37 6.38 6.25 3.32
C PRO A 37 5.70 4.89 3.24
N SER A 38 4.90 4.51 4.24
CA SER A 38 4.18 3.22 4.26
C SER A 38 3.16 3.15 3.13
N ASP A 39 2.35 4.19 2.97
CA ASP A 39 1.39 4.27 1.86
C ASP A 39 2.10 4.27 0.49
N ALA A 40 3.31 4.84 0.42
CA ALA A 40 4.11 4.84 -0.81
C ALA A 40 4.61 3.43 -1.15
N ASP A 41 5.11 2.68 -0.17
CA ASP A 41 5.52 1.29 -0.34
C ASP A 41 4.36 0.41 -0.82
N ASP A 42 3.19 0.55 -0.18
CA ASP A 42 1.99 -0.20 -0.57
C ASP A 42 1.53 0.13 -1.99
N LEU A 43 1.53 1.42 -2.35
CA LEU A 43 1.17 1.86 -3.70
C LEU A 43 2.15 1.32 -4.76
N VAL A 44 3.45 1.29 -4.47
CA VAL A 44 4.46 0.72 -5.38
C VAL A 44 4.25 -0.79 -5.52
N GLN A 45 4.04 -1.51 -4.43
CA GLN A 45 3.80 -2.95 -4.47
C GLN A 45 2.57 -3.29 -5.30
N GLU A 46 1.45 -2.62 -5.06
CA GLU A 46 0.21 -2.80 -5.84
C GLU A 46 0.42 -2.47 -7.33
N THR A 47 1.20 -1.43 -7.62
CA THR A 47 1.58 -1.06 -9.00
C THR A 47 2.34 -2.20 -9.68
N MET A 48 3.36 -2.74 -9.01
CA MET A 48 4.19 -3.81 -9.57
C MET A 48 3.38 -5.10 -9.76
N LEU A 49 2.48 -5.42 -8.85
CA LEU A 49 1.57 -6.56 -8.98
C LEU A 49 0.65 -6.43 -10.19
N LYS A 50 0.02 -5.26 -10.36
CA LYS A 50 -0.82 -4.95 -11.53
C LYS A 50 -0.02 -4.98 -12.83
N ALA A 51 1.18 -4.40 -12.83
CA ALA A 51 2.06 -4.40 -13.99
C ALA A 51 2.46 -5.83 -14.38
N TYR A 52 2.85 -6.68 -13.42
CA TYR A 52 3.23 -8.06 -13.70
C TYR A 52 2.05 -8.87 -14.28
N ARG A 53 0.83 -8.67 -13.76
CA ARG A 53 -0.39 -9.29 -14.31
C ARG A 53 -0.67 -8.84 -15.73
N ALA A 54 -0.50 -7.55 -16.03
CA ALA A 54 -0.73 -6.96 -17.34
C ALA A 54 0.46 -7.05 -18.31
N TRP A 55 1.58 -7.66 -17.89
CA TRP A 55 2.83 -7.63 -18.65
C TRP A 55 2.74 -8.24 -20.05
N ASP A 56 1.88 -9.23 -20.25
CA ASP A 56 1.70 -9.86 -21.57
C ASP A 56 0.98 -8.93 -22.57
N GLN A 57 0.33 -7.88 -22.08
CA GLN A 57 -0.31 -6.83 -22.90
C GLN A 57 0.61 -5.63 -23.14
N TYR A 58 1.74 -5.56 -22.45
CA TYR A 58 2.71 -4.50 -22.62
C TYR A 58 3.55 -4.76 -23.89
N GLU A 59 3.60 -3.77 -24.77
CA GLU A 59 4.45 -3.84 -25.96
C GLU A 59 5.91 -3.56 -25.57
N LYS A 60 6.73 -4.61 -25.58
CA LYS A 60 8.15 -4.56 -25.21
C LYS A 60 8.92 -3.57 -26.10
N GLY A 61 9.86 -2.84 -25.50
CA GLY A 61 10.65 -1.83 -26.20
C GLY A 61 9.96 -0.46 -26.32
N THR A 62 8.73 -0.32 -25.84
CA THR A 62 8.10 1.00 -25.62
C THR A 62 8.56 1.62 -24.29
N ASN A 63 7.98 2.74 -23.87
CA ASN A 63 8.39 3.43 -22.65
C ASN A 63 7.81 2.77 -21.37
N ALA A 64 8.51 1.75 -20.86
CA ALA A 64 8.13 1.03 -19.63
C ALA A 64 7.88 1.98 -18.45
N LYS A 65 8.74 2.99 -18.26
CA LYS A 65 8.57 4.01 -17.21
C LYS A 65 7.23 4.73 -17.31
N ALA A 66 6.85 5.20 -18.49
CA ALA A 66 5.58 5.92 -18.70
C ALA A 66 4.36 5.00 -18.48
N TRP A 67 4.46 3.76 -18.93
CA TRP A 67 3.43 2.74 -18.72
C TRP A 67 3.24 2.43 -17.23
N LEU A 68 4.32 2.18 -16.49
CA LEU A 68 4.28 1.94 -15.04
C LEU A 68 3.74 3.14 -14.26
N LEU A 69 4.13 4.37 -14.63
CA LEU A 69 3.60 5.59 -14.01
C LEU A 69 2.10 5.78 -14.26
N THR A 70 1.58 5.28 -15.39
CA THR A 70 0.13 5.26 -15.66
C THR A 70 -0.59 4.32 -14.71
N ILE A 71 -0.07 3.09 -14.54
CA ILE A 71 -0.63 2.11 -13.61
C ILE A 71 -0.62 2.68 -12.17
N LEU A 72 0.50 3.27 -11.76
CA LEU A 72 0.64 3.88 -10.43
C LEU A 72 -0.39 4.97 -10.17
N ARG A 73 -0.58 5.89 -11.12
CA ARG A 73 -1.60 6.95 -10.99
C ARG A 73 -3.01 6.39 -10.90
N HIS A 74 -3.34 5.38 -11.70
CA HIS A 74 -4.64 4.72 -11.62
C HIS A 74 -4.85 4.01 -10.28
N ALA A 75 -3.83 3.30 -9.77
CA ALA A 75 -3.88 2.67 -8.46
C ALA A 75 -4.09 3.70 -7.34
N PHE A 76 -3.36 4.81 -7.36
CA PHE A 76 -3.51 5.90 -6.40
C PHE A 76 -4.91 6.51 -6.41
N ILE A 77 -5.44 6.86 -7.60
CA ILE A 77 -6.78 7.46 -7.72
C ILE A 77 -7.86 6.51 -7.19
N ASN A 78 -7.74 5.21 -7.47
CA ASN A 78 -8.69 4.22 -6.99
C ASN A 78 -8.66 4.09 -5.47
N GLU A 79 -7.47 4.05 -4.87
CA GLU A 79 -7.30 3.98 -3.42
C GLU A 79 -7.80 5.27 -2.73
N TYR A 80 -7.45 6.44 -3.27
CA TYR A 80 -7.93 7.73 -2.77
C TYR A 80 -9.46 7.79 -2.77
N ARG A 81 -10.11 7.41 -3.89
CA ARG A 81 -11.59 7.37 -3.98
C ARG A 81 -12.21 6.39 -2.97
N ARG A 82 -11.56 5.25 -2.72
CA ARG A 82 -12.02 4.26 -1.73
C ARG A 82 -11.99 4.84 -0.32
N ARG A 83 -10.87 5.45 0.07
CA ARG A 83 -10.68 6.13 1.37
C ARG A 83 -11.67 7.29 1.57
N THR A 84 -11.92 8.11 0.54
CA THR A 84 -12.90 9.20 0.65
C THR A 84 -14.35 8.70 0.77
N ARG A 85 -14.70 7.59 0.12
CA ARG A 85 -16.07 7.03 0.15
C ARG A 85 -16.38 6.19 1.38
N HIS A 86 -15.35 5.70 2.07
CA HIS A 86 -15.46 4.97 3.34
C HIS A 86 -14.56 5.68 4.35
N PRO A 87 -15.01 6.78 4.98
CA PRO A 87 -14.32 7.31 6.15
C PRO A 87 -14.15 6.15 7.13
N GLU A 88 -12.94 5.97 7.68
CA GLU A 88 -12.70 4.93 8.67
C GLU A 88 -13.69 5.09 9.82
N THR A 89 -14.68 4.19 9.87
CA THR A 89 -15.53 4.06 11.03
C THR A 89 -14.69 3.39 12.09
N VAL A 90 -14.29 4.16 13.10
CA VAL A 90 -13.69 3.60 14.31
C VAL A 90 -14.74 2.67 14.92
N ASP A 91 -14.38 1.41 15.06
CA ASP A 91 -15.19 0.46 15.80
C ASP A 91 -15.16 0.84 17.28
N VAL A 92 -16.29 1.34 17.78
CA VAL A 92 -16.43 1.78 19.17
C VAL A 92 -16.25 0.58 20.12
N ASP A 93 -16.50 -0.65 19.65
CA ASP A 93 -16.33 -1.87 20.43
C ASP A 93 -14.85 -2.30 20.59
N ALA A 94 -13.93 -1.72 19.79
CA ALA A 94 -12.48 -1.93 19.92
C ALA A 94 -11.80 -0.95 20.91
N ILE A 95 -12.54 0.03 21.43
CA ILE A 95 -12.07 0.90 22.51
C ILE A 95 -12.19 0.11 23.81
N GLU A 96 -11.07 -0.28 24.41
CA GLU A 96 -11.11 -0.95 25.71
C GLU A 96 -11.84 -0.05 26.74
N PRO A 97 -12.92 -0.55 27.38
CA PRO A 97 -13.75 0.26 28.29
C PRO A 97 -12.96 0.96 29.40
N TYR A 98 -11.82 0.39 29.78
CA TYR A 98 -10.98 0.87 30.88
C TYR A 98 -10.04 2.03 30.51
N ALA A 99 -9.82 2.31 29.22
CA ALA A 99 -8.97 3.44 28.83
C ALA A 99 -9.57 4.78 29.28
N VAL A 100 -10.91 4.89 29.27
CA VAL A 100 -11.64 6.09 29.68
C VAL A 100 -11.67 6.29 31.21
N PHE A 101 -11.61 5.22 31.99
CA PHE A 101 -11.65 5.29 33.46
C PHE A 101 -10.30 5.60 34.11
N SER A 102 -9.19 5.50 33.37
CA SER A 102 -7.85 5.81 33.94
C SER A 102 -7.64 7.30 34.24
N GLU A 103 -8.42 8.19 33.60
CA GLU A 103 -8.37 9.63 33.85
C GLU A 103 -9.22 10.08 35.05
N VAL A 104 -10.08 9.22 35.62
CA VAL A 104 -10.85 9.52 36.83
C VAL A 104 -10.20 8.82 38.02
N GLN A 105 -8.95 9.19 38.30
CA GLN A 105 -8.34 8.93 39.60
C GLN A 105 -8.31 10.25 40.38
N ASP A 106 -9.48 10.86 40.58
CA ASP A 106 -9.65 11.83 41.66
C ASP A 106 -9.60 11.04 42.96
N GLU A 107 -8.53 11.29 43.72
CA GLU A 107 -8.21 10.67 44.99
C GLU A 107 -9.43 10.70 45.93
N ASP A 108 -9.91 9.54 46.36
CA ASP A 108 -10.85 9.45 47.49
C ASP A 108 -10.02 9.46 48.78
N PRO A 109 -9.94 10.58 49.54
CA PRO A 109 -8.97 10.69 50.61
C PRO A 109 -9.38 9.94 51.88
N GLN A 110 -10.63 9.45 52.01
CA GLN A 110 -11.10 8.85 53.26
C GLN A 110 -12.12 7.74 53.01
N GLY A 111 -11.65 6.49 53.04
CA GLY A 111 -12.45 5.27 52.93
C GLY A 111 -13.46 5.10 54.07
N ALA A 112 -14.59 5.79 53.99
CA ALA A 112 -15.65 5.82 54.98
C ALA A 112 -17.02 5.40 54.39
N PHE A 113 -17.05 4.36 53.55
CA PHE A 113 -18.30 3.92 52.90
C PHE A 113 -18.96 2.67 53.51
N PHE A 114 -18.34 2.01 54.50
CA PHE A 114 -18.99 0.92 55.24
C PHE A 114 -18.76 1.08 56.75
N ASP A 115 -19.64 1.85 57.39
CA ASP A 115 -20.07 1.71 58.79
C ASP A 115 -21.61 1.82 58.83
#